data_AF-R7A8V1-F1
#
_entry.id   AF-R7A8V1-F1
#
_cell.length_a   1.000
_cell.length_b   1.000
_cell.length_c   1.000
_cell.angle_alpha   90.00
_cell.angle_beta   90.00
_cell.angle_gamma   90.00
#
_symmetry.space_group_name_H-M   'P 1'
#
loop_
_entity.id
_entity.type
_entity.pdbx_description
1 polymer ?
#
loop_
_entity_poly.entity_id
_entity_poly.type
_entity_poly.pdbx_seq_one_letter_code
_entity_poly.pdbx_strand_id
1 'polypeptide(L)'
;MNELQKRFFEYLAAVQETCVKVCMIQHKCDDEKTKRMLYDVTFEAITAIMEMIDGYSAFSGNKHDIVNIVTGEHLKENPFIELHDQAAGFLKYE
;
A
#
# COMPACT_ATOMS: atom_id res chain seq x y z
N MET A 1 10.73 10.44 -6.00
CA MET A 1 9.43 10.56 -5.31
C MET A 1 9.30 11.98 -4.76
N ASN A 2 8.16 12.64 -4.97
CA ASN A 2 7.85 13.94 -4.37
C ASN A 2 7.22 13.78 -2.97
N GLU A 3 6.97 14.88 -2.27
CA GLU A 3 6.44 14.86 -0.90
C GLU A 3 5.02 14.28 -0.81
N LEU A 4 4.15 14.56 -1.78
CA LEU A 4 2.79 14.00 -1.86
C LEU A 4 2.84 12.47 -1.98
N GLN A 5 3.64 11.97 -2.91
CA GLN A 5 3.86 10.55 -3.15
C GLN A 5 4.44 9.87 -1.91
N LYS A 6 5.46 10.45 -1.29
CA LYS A 6 6.09 9.88 -0.09
C LYS A 6 5.09 9.74 1.04
N ARG A 7 4.30 10.79 1.32
CA ARG A 7 3.26 10.77 2.35
C ARG A 7 2.18 9.73 2.08
N PHE A 8 1.83 9.52 0.81
CA PHE A 8 0.87 8.48 0.44
C PHE A 8 1.38 7.08 0.84
N PHE A 9 2.64 6.73 0.54
CA PHE A 9 3.19 5.44 0.94
C PHE A 9 3.42 5.31 2.45
N GLU A 10 3.82 6.39 3.13
CA GLU A 10 3.88 6.42 4.60
C GLU A 10 2.50 6.16 5.22
N TYR A 11 1.44 6.69 4.61
CA TYR A 11 0.07 6.42 5.02
C TYR A 11 -0.32 4.94 4.79
N LEU A 12 0.04 4.35 3.65
CA LEU A 12 -0.19 2.91 3.41
C LEU A 12 0.54 2.03 4.42
N ALA A 13 1.80 2.34 4.75
CA ALA A 13 2.55 1.63 5.77
C ALA A 13 1.90 1.74 7.16
N ALA A 14 1.37 2.93 7.51
CA ALA A 14 0.63 3.13 8.75
C ALA A 14 -0.69 2.35 8.77
N VAL A 15 -1.40 2.25 7.65
CA VAL A 15 -2.60 1.42 7.50
C VAL A 15 -2.25 -0.05 7.74
N GLN A 16 -1.21 -0.58 7.07
CA GLN A 16 -0.74 -1.95 7.25
C GLN A 16 -0.41 -2.24 8.73
N GLU A 17 0.42 -1.40 9.34
CA GLU A 17 0.82 -1.51 10.75
C GLU A 17 -0.39 -1.53 11.69
N THR A 18 -1.35 -0.65 11.45
CA THR A 18 -2.55 -0.51 12.27
C THR A 18 -3.42 -1.76 12.15
N CYS A 19 -3.68 -2.24 10.94
CA CYS A 19 -4.46 -3.46 10.71
C CYS A 19 -3.84 -4.67 11.42
N VAL A 20 -2.52 -4.88 11.27
CA VAL A 20 -1.83 -6.00 11.92
C VAL A 20 -1.88 -5.86 13.44
N LYS A 21 -1.53 -4.71 14.00
CA LYS A 21 -1.55 -4.49 15.47
C LYS A 21 -2.94 -4.66 16.07
N VAL A 22 -3.96 -4.08 15.45
CA VAL A 22 -5.34 -4.18 15.94
C VAL A 22 -5.79 -5.63 15.95
N CYS A 23 -5.50 -6.40 14.90
CA CYS A 23 -5.81 -7.83 14.85
C CYS A 23 -5.12 -8.59 15.99
N MET A 24 -3.81 -8.40 16.17
CA MET A 24 -3.05 -9.07 17.24
C MET A 24 -3.62 -8.73 18.63
N ILE A 25 -3.90 -7.47 18.91
CA ILE A 25 -4.46 -7.01 20.19
C ILE A 25 -5.86 -7.59 20.44
N GLN A 26 -6.75 -7.51 19.46
CA GLN A 26 -8.13 -8.01 19.58
C GLN A 26 -8.18 -9.51 19.87
N HIS A 27 -7.23 -10.26 19.29
CA HIS A 27 -7.12 -11.70 19.49
C HIS A 27 -6.18 -12.11 20.62
N LYS A 28 -5.62 -11.14 21.38
CA LYS A 28 -4.63 -11.37 22.46
C LYS A 28 -3.47 -12.26 22.00
N CYS A 29 -3.06 -12.12 20.75
CA CYS A 29 -1.98 -12.86 20.15
C CYS A 29 -0.68 -12.07 20.29
N ASP A 30 0.40 -12.75 20.67
CA ASP A 30 1.77 -12.24 20.73
C ASP A 30 2.76 -13.10 19.92
N ASP A 31 2.25 -14.06 19.15
CA ASP A 31 3.05 -14.95 18.31
C ASP A 31 3.63 -14.21 17.10
N GLU A 32 4.96 -14.12 17.05
CA GLU A 32 5.68 -13.44 15.97
C GLU A 32 5.48 -14.11 14.60
N LYS A 33 5.24 -15.43 14.55
CA LYS A 33 4.94 -16.10 13.28
C LYS A 33 3.61 -15.63 12.70
N THR A 34 2.57 -15.58 13.51
CA THR A 34 1.25 -15.07 13.13
C THR A 34 1.35 -13.61 12.67
N LYS A 35 2.11 -12.78 13.40
CA LYS A 35 2.35 -11.39 13.04
C LYS A 35 3.01 -11.24 11.65
N ARG A 36 4.02 -12.05 11.35
CA ARG A 36 4.66 -12.07 10.01
C ARG A 36 3.66 -12.45 8.92
N MET A 37 2.91 -13.53 9.12
CA MET A 37 1.86 -13.95 8.18
C MET A 37 0.82 -12.84 7.92
N LEU A 38 0.47 -12.05 8.95
CA LEU A 38 -0.42 -10.90 8.80
C LEU A 38 0.23 -9.75 8.02
N TYR A 39 1.54 -9.51 8.20
CA TYR A 39 2.26 -8.56 7.36
C TYR A 39 2.31 -9.03 5.90
N ASP A 40 2.62 -10.31 5.64
CA ASP A 40 2.70 -10.85 4.29
C ASP A 40 1.36 -10.75 3.55
N VAL A 41 0.25 -11.17 4.18
CA VAL A 41 -1.05 -11.10 3.51
C VAL A 41 -1.52 -9.65 3.29
N THR A 42 -1.19 -8.74 4.20
CA THR A 42 -1.54 -7.32 4.02
C THR A 42 -0.65 -6.64 2.99
N PHE A 43 0.62 -7.05 2.88
CA PHE A 43 1.52 -6.64 1.81
C PHE A 43 0.95 -7.04 0.45
N GLU A 44 0.65 -8.33 0.26
CA GLU A 44 0.09 -8.88 -0.99
C GLU A 44 -1.21 -8.16 -1.38
N ALA A 45 -2.11 -7.96 -0.41
CA ALA A 45 -3.37 -7.27 -0.66
C ALA A 45 -3.18 -5.81 -1.09
N ILE A 46 -2.31 -5.05 -0.42
CA ILE A 46 -2.06 -3.65 -0.76
C ILE A 46 -1.36 -3.56 -2.12
N THR A 47 -0.33 -4.37 -2.36
CA THR A 47 0.41 -4.39 -3.63
C THR A 47 -0.50 -4.75 -4.80
N ALA A 48 -1.37 -5.76 -4.67
CA ALA A 48 -2.34 -6.11 -5.71
C ALA A 48 -3.32 -4.97 -6.04
N ILE A 49 -3.72 -4.16 -5.04
CA ILE A 49 -4.52 -2.96 -5.28
C ILE A 49 -3.71 -1.91 -6.04
N MET A 50 -2.43 -1.72 -5.71
CA MET A 50 -1.55 -0.79 -6.42
C MET A 50 -1.33 -1.23 -7.88
N GLU A 51 -1.08 -2.51 -8.12
CA GLU A 51 -0.97 -3.09 -9.47
C GLU A 51 -2.24 -2.86 -10.29
N MET A 52 -3.41 -3.05 -9.67
CA MET A 52 -4.69 -2.74 -10.32
C MET A 52 -4.82 -1.27 -10.70
N ILE A 53 -4.40 -0.34 -9.83
CA ILE A 53 -4.42 1.09 -10.16
C ILE A 53 -3.44 1.41 -11.28
N ASP A 54 -2.28 0.74 -11.32
CA ASP A 54 -1.30 0.86 -12.40
C ASP A 54 -1.73 0.22 -13.73
N GLY A 55 -2.78 -0.61 -13.68
CA GLY A 55 -3.34 -1.32 -14.82
C GLY A 55 -2.65 -2.64 -15.15
N TYR A 56 -1.99 -3.26 -14.16
CA TYR A 56 -1.36 -4.57 -14.24
C TYR A 56 -2.24 -5.71 -13.69
N SER A 57 -3.52 -5.44 -13.39
CA SER A 57 -4.41 -6.50 -12.86
C SER A 57 -4.77 -7.55 -13.91
N ALA A 58 -4.97 -8.80 -13.46
CA ALA A 58 -5.49 -9.88 -14.30
C ALA A 58 -6.95 -9.67 -14.75
N PHE A 59 -7.70 -8.77 -14.10
CA PHE A 59 -9.13 -8.54 -14.35
C PHE A 59 -9.40 -7.40 -15.34
N SER A 60 -8.49 -6.44 -15.46
CA SER A 60 -8.64 -5.27 -16.32
C SER A 60 -7.29 -4.66 -16.69
N GLY A 61 -7.17 -4.21 -17.94
CA GLY A 61 -6.05 -3.39 -18.41
C GLY A 61 -6.29 -1.87 -18.28
N ASN A 62 -7.36 -1.46 -17.58
CA ASN A 62 -7.61 -0.05 -17.32
C ASN A 62 -6.54 0.52 -16.39
N LYS A 63 -6.02 1.70 -16.73
CA LYS A 63 -5.11 2.45 -15.87
C LYS A 63 -5.90 3.49 -15.09
N HIS A 64 -5.74 3.47 -13.78
CA HIS A 64 -6.39 4.39 -12.87
C HIS A 64 -5.37 5.34 -12.23
N ASP A 65 -5.90 6.34 -11.55
CA ASP A 65 -5.10 7.34 -10.86
C ASP A 65 -5.78 7.80 -9.57
N ILE A 66 -4.98 8.36 -8.66
CA ILE A 66 -5.41 8.96 -7.40
C ILE A 66 -5.14 10.45 -7.50
N VAL A 67 -6.19 11.26 -7.44
CA VAL A 67 -6.09 12.71 -7.57
C VAL A 67 -6.44 13.37 -6.24
N ASN A 68 -5.58 14.26 -5.77
CA ASN A 68 -5.95 15.17 -4.69
C ASN A 68 -6.96 16.17 -5.25
N ILE A 69 -8.24 15.98 -4.94
CA ILE A 69 -9.32 16.82 -5.49
C ILE A 69 -9.27 18.28 -5.01
N VAL A 70 -8.49 18.59 -3.96
CA VAL A 70 -8.32 19.97 -3.46
C VAL A 70 -7.23 20.71 -4.23
N THR A 71 -6.09 20.06 -4.49
CA THR A 71 -4.96 20.69 -5.20
C THR A 71 -4.99 20.43 -6.71
N GLY A 72 -5.73 19.42 -7.15
CA GLY A 72 -5.73 18.90 -8.53
C GLY A 72 -4.50 18.03 -8.85
N GLU A 73 -3.61 17.80 -7.89
CA GLU A 73 -2.38 17.03 -8.15
C GLU A 73 -2.69 15.54 -8.33
N HIS A 74 -2.16 14.98 -9.41
CA HIS A 74 -2.18 13.57 -9.72
C HIS A 74 -1.03 12.87 -8.98
N LEU A 75 -1.35 11.89 -8.15
CA LEU A 75 -0.37 11.22 -7.30
C LEU A 75 0.75 10.59 -8.12
N LYS A 76 0.41 10.02 -9.27
CA LYS A 76 1.34 9.25 -10.11
C LYS A 76 2.17 10.11 -11.05
N GLU A 77 2.08 11.44 -10.97
CA GLU A 77 2.79 12.36 -11.86
C GLU A 77 3.83 13.22 -11.11
N ASN A 78 4.81 13.74 -11.85
CA ASN A 78 5.81 14.73 -11.40
C ASN A 78 6.57 14.39 -10.09
N PRO A 79 7.44 13.36 -10.06
CA PRO A 79 7.80 12.50 -11.19
C PRO A 79 6.78 11.37 -11.40
N PHE A 80 6.76 10.80 -12.60
CA PHE A 80 5.97 9.60 -12.83
C PHE A 80 6.45 8.45 -11.94
N ILE A 81 5.52 7.74 -11.32
CA ILE A 81 5.78 6.52 -10.56
C ILE A 81 4.74 5.44 -10.89
N GLU A 82 5.17 4.19 -10.82
CA GLU A 82 4.25 3.06 -10.69
C GLU A 82 4.09 2.75 -9.21
N LEU A 83 2.86 2.71 -8.73
CA LEU A 83 2.56 2.57 -7.30
C LEU A 83 3.04 1.22 -6.75
N HIS A 84 2.86 0.13 -7.51
CA HIS A 84 3.25 -1.21 -7.07
C HIS A 84 4.77 -1.35 -6.86
N ASP A 85 5.58 -0.81 -7.77
CA ASP A 85 7.04 -0.77 -7.66
C ASP A 85 7.52 -0.06 -6.39
N GLN A 86 6.85 1.03 -6.01
CA GLN A 86 7.23 1.82 -4.85
C GLN A 86 6.72 1.22 -3.54
N ALA A 87 5.58 0.53 -3.55
CA ALA A 87 4.96 -0.02 -2.34
C ALA A 87 5.90 -0.96 -1.56
N ALA A 88 6.69 -1.76 -2.27
CA ALA A 88 7.64 -2.69 -1.66
C ALA A 88 8.69 -2.02 -0.78
N GLY A 89 9.04 -0.75 -1.06
CA GLY A 89 10.00 0.02 -0.26
C GLY A 89 9.45 0.55 1.08
N PHE A 90 8.13 0.51 1.28
CA PHE A 90 7.46 1.10 2.45
C PHE A 90 6.72 0.07 3.29
N LEU A 91 6.16 -0.96 2.66
CA LEU A 91 5.39 -2.00 3.34
C LEU A 91 6.32 -3.05 3.96
N LYS A 92 5.84 -3.69 5.01
CA LYS A 92 6.54 -4.81 5.67
C LYS A 92 6.08 -6.14 5.07
N TYR A 93 7.03 -7.01 4.81
CA TYR A 93 6.86 -8.40 4.39
C TYR A 93 8.09 -9.17 4.87
N GLU A 94 7.96 -10.45 5.20
CA GLU A 94 9.09 -11.31 5.62
C GLU A 94 9.20 -12.62 4.82
#